data_AF-A0A6I5NIF7-F1
#
_entry.id   AF-A0A6I5NIF7-F1
#
_cell.length_a   1.000
_cell.length_b   1.000
_cell.length_c   1.000
_cell.angle_alpha   90.00
_cell.angle_beta   90.00
_cell.angle_gamma   90.00
#
_symmetry.space_group_name_H-M   'P 1'
#
loop_
_entity.id
_entity.type
_entity.pdbx_description
1 polymer ?
#
loop_
_entity_poly.entity_id
_entity_poly.type
_entity_poly.pdbx_seq_one_letter_code
_entity_poly.pdbx_strand_id
1 'polypeptide(L)' 'MTASTDSSPASDGWHIAKAQSGQCQIVTAAELANLAESDKQETWGPFANQGEAVARRVGLIRAGKCQPS' A
#
# COMPACT_ATOMS: atom_id res chain seq x y z
N MET A 1 28.32 9.94 -16.06
CA MET A 1 26.93 10.44 -16.13
C MET A 1 26.09 9.19 -16.37
N THR A 2 25.24 8.64 -15.51
CA THR A 2 24.54 9.03 -14.26
C THR A 2 24.21 7.73 -13.51
N ALA A 3 24.50 7.65 -12.21
CA ALA A 3 23.54 7.47 -11.10
C ALA A 3 22.75 6.15 -11.09
N SER A 4 22.96 5.39 -10.01
CA SER A 4 22.23 4.21 -9.56
C SER A 4 20.71 4.40 -9.58
N THR A 5 19.97 3.39 -10.06
CA THR A 5 18.63 3.11 -9.53
C THR A 5 18.43 1.60 -9.44
N ASP A 6 18.42 1.16 -8.19
CA ASP A 6 17.93 -0.13 -7.70
C ASP A 6 16.57 -0.50 -8.32
N SER A 7 16.38 -1.76 -8.66
CA SER A 7 15.06 -2.33 -8.94
C SER A 7 15.08 -3.80 -8.54
N SER A 8 15.15 -4.02 -7.22
CA SER A 8 14.67 -5.27 -6.62
C SER A 8 13.21 -5.49 -7.03
N PRO A 9 12.75 -6.75 -7.23
CA PRO A 9 11.46 -7.03 -7.86
C PRO A 9 10.31 -6.55 -6.95
N ALA A 10 9.87 -5.31 -7.19
CA ALA A 10 8.60 -4.79 -6.78
C ALA A 10 7.56 -5.82 -7.22
N SER A 11 7.02 -6.57 -6.27
CA SER A 11 6.12 -7.67 -6.55
C SER A 11 4.89 -7.08 -7.23
N ASP A 12 4.74 -7.31 -8.53
CA ASP A 12 3.65 -6.77 -9.35
C ASP A 12 2.30 -7.06 -8.68
N GLY A 13 1.66 -6.02 -8.15
CA GLY A 13 0.49 -6.21 -7.31
C GLY A 13 -0.03 -4.92 -6.68
N TRP A 14 -1.24 -5.05 -6.14
CA TRP A 14 -1.89 -4.00 -5.38
C TRP A 14 -1.61 -4.19 -3.90
N HIS A 15 -1.36 -3.10 -3.21
CA HIS A 15 -1.09 -3.06 -1.79
C HIS A 15 -2.03 -2.09 -1.10
N ILE A 16 -2.21 -2.27 0.20
CA ILE A 16 -2.86 -1.29 1.06
C ILE A 16 -1.78 -0.76 2.00
N ALA A 17 -1.55 0.55 2.01
CA ALA A 17 -0.64 1.21 2.93
C ALA A 17 -1.45 2.02 3.96
N LYS A 18 -1.17 1.80 5.25
CA LYS A 18 -1.75 2.58 6.34
C LYS A 18 -0.81 3.72 6.72
N ALA A 19 -1.33 4.93 6.57
CA ALA A 19 -0.68 6.15 7.05
C ALA A 19 -0.78 6.27 8.57
N GLN A 20 0.12 7.05 9.17
CA GLN A 20 0.09 7.39 10.59
C GLN A 20 -1.25 8.00 11.04
N SER A 21 -1.93 8.70 10.12
CA SER A 21 -3.26 9.29 10.33
C SER A 21 -4.37 8.25 10.54
N GLY A 22 -4.10 6.97 10.28
CA GLY A 22 -5.07 5.89 10.35
C GLY A 22 -5.81 5.65 9.03
N GLN A 23 -5.57 6.47 8.01
CA GLN A 23 -6.12 6.29 6.67
C GLN A 23 -5.38 5.19 5.91
N CYS A 24 -6.11 4.44 5.08
CA CYS A 24 -5.55 3.36 4.28
C CYS A 24 -5.72 3.64 2.79
N GLN A 25 -4.61 3.63 2.07
CA GLN A 25 -4.54 3.91 0.64
C GLN A 25 -4.24 2.64 -0.12
N ILE A 26 -4.89 2.48 -1.28
CA ILE A 26 -4.61 1.37 -2.19
C ILE A 26 -3.61 1.88 -3.21
N VAL A 27 -2.47 1.22 -3.28
CA VAL A 27 -1.31 1.65 -4.07
C VAL A 27 -0.72 0.45 -4.80
N THR A 28 -0.10 0.68 -5.95
CA THR A 28 0.70 -0.33 -6.65
C THR A 28 2.05 -0.55 -5.97
N ALA A 29 2.77 -1.61 -6.31
CA ALA A 29 4.11 -1.85 -5.79
C ALA A 29 5.09 -0.68 -6.08
N ALA A 30 4.96 -0.05 -7.24
CA ALA A 30 5.77 1.13 -7.60
C ALA A 30 5.42 2.34 -6.74
N GLU A 31 4.13 2.61 -6.51
CA GLU A 31 3.69 3.69 -5.63
C GLU A 31 4.08 3.41 -4.17
N LEU A 32 3.97 2.16 -3.73
CA LEU A 32 4.39 1.74 -2.39
C LEU A 32 5.89 2.00 -2.18
N ALA A 33 6.74 1.73 -3.17
CA ALA A 33 8.17 2.04 -3.07
C ALA A 33 8.44 3.56 -2.92
N ASN A 34 7.61 4.39 -3.55
CA ASN A 34 7.72 5.85 -3.53
C ASN A 34 7.04 6.53 -2.33
N LEU A 35 6.21 5.82 -1.57
CA LEU A 35 5.61 6.37 -0.35
C LEU A 35 6.69 6.70 0.68
N ALA A 36 6.49 7.80 1.40
CA ALA A 36 7.33 8.14 2.55
C ALA A 36 7.19 7.07 3.63
N GLU A 37 8.25 6.83 4.40
CA GLU A 37 8.23 5.87 5.51
C GLU A 37 7.16 6.24 6.57
N SER A 38 6.80 7.52 6.69
CA SER A 38 5.68 8.00 7.52
C SER A 38 4.30 7.50 7.08
N ASP A 39 4.17 7.07 5.83
CA ASP A 39 2.92 6.55 5.24
C ASP A 39 2.91 5.00 5.18
N LYS A 40 3.96 4.34 5.68
CA LYS A 40 4.11 2.88 5.71
C LYS A 40 4.11 2.31 7.13
N GLN A 41 3.16 2.74 7.96
CA GLN A 41 3.08 2.18 9.31
C GLN A 41 2.71 0.69 9.28
N GLU A 42 1.83 0.30 8.36
CA GLU A 42 1.45 -1.09 8.12
C GLU A 42 1.08 -1.25 6.63
N THR A 43 1.50 -2.34 6.00
CA THR A 43 1.19 -2.63 4.60
C THR A 43 0.59 -4.03 4.45
N TRP A 44 -0.36 -4.18 3.53
CA TRP A 44 -0.99 -5.47 3.23
C TRP A 44 -0.97 -5.74 1.72
N GLY A 45 -0.70 -6.98 1.33
CA GLY A 45 -0.61 -7.41 -0.07
C GLY A 45 0.59 -8.34 -0.29
N PRO A 46 0.99 -8.60 -1.55
CA PRO A 46 0.36 -8.11 -2.78
C PRO A 46 -1.00 -8.77 -3.06
N PHE A 47 -1.92 -8.02 -3.64
CA PHE A 47 -3.23 -8.49 -4.13
C PHE A 47 -3.21 -8.56 -5.66
N ALA A 48 -3.96 -9.52 -6.21
CA ALA A 48 -3.93 -9.81 -7.64
C ALA A 48 -4.55 -8.69 -8.49
N ASN A 49 -5.51 -7.93 -7.93
CA ASN A 49 -6.16 -6.82 -8.61
C ASN A 49 -6.65 -5.76 -7.61
N GLN A 50 -6.99 -4.58 -8.13
CA GLN A 50 -7.48 -3.46 -7.33
C GLN A 50 -8.76 -3.80 -6.57
N GLY A 51 -9.68 -4.56 -7.16
CA GLY A 51 -10.93 -4.96 -6.53
C GLY A 51 -10.73 -5.80 -5.27
N GLU A 52 -9.75 -6.71 -5.28
CA GLU A 52 -9.35 -7.48 -4.10
C GLU A 52 -8.77 -6.56 -3.02
N ALA A 53 -7.89 -5.64 -3.38
CA ALA A 53 -7.36 -4.64 -2.45
C ALA A 53 -8.46 -3.74 -1.86
N VAL A 54 -9.47 -3.37 -2.65
CA VAL A 54 -10.65 -2.62 -2.16
C VAL A 54 -11.44 -3.44 -1.16
N ALA A 55 -11.77 -4.70 -1.46
CA ALA A 55 -12.50 -5.58 -0.56
C ALA A 55 -11.75 -5.78 0.77
N ARG A 56 -10.43 -5.96 0.69
CA ARG A 56 -9.54 -6.07 1.86
C ARG A 56 -9.51 -4.78 2.67
N ARG A 57 -9.41 -3.62 2.03
CA ARG A 57 -9.47 -2.31 2.70
C ARG A 57 -10.77 -2.13 3.47
N VAL A 58 -11.92 -2.47 2.87
CA VAL A 58 -13.21 -2.40 3.55
C VAL A 58 -13.25 -3.33 4.77
N GLY A 59 -12.68 -4.53 4.66
CA GLY A 59 -12.50 -5.44 5.80
C GLY A 59 -11.66 -4.83 6.92
N LEU A 60 -10.56 -4.16 6.58
CA LEU A 60 -9.71 -3.45 7.54
C LEU A 60 -10.44 -2.28 8.22
N ILE A 61 -11.31 -1.58 7.49
CA ILE A 61 -12.16 -0.53 8.07
C ILE A 61 -13.13 -1.12 9.09
N ARG A 62 -13.82 -2.22 8.75
CA ARG A 62 -14.74 -2.90 9.67
C ARG A 62 -14.03 -3.47 10.90
N ALA A 63 -12.76 -3.84 10.77
CA ALA A 63 -11.92 -4.30 11.87
C ALA A 63 -11.31 -3.16 12.72
N GLY A 64 -11.58 -1.90 12.39
CA GLY A 64 -11.01 -0.73 13.08
C GLY A 64 -9.52 -0.51 12.81
N LYS A 65 -8.93 -1.22 11.85
CA LYS A 65 -7.53 -1.05 11.45
C LYS A 65 -7.32 0.17 10.56
N CYS A 66 -8.31 0.50 9.75
CA CYS A 66 -8.31 1.63 8.84
C CYS A 66 -9.48 2.56 9.14
N GLN A 67 -9.28 3.87 8.98
CA GLN A 67 -10.36 4.84 9.04
C GLN A 67 -11.06 4.96 7.68
N PRO A 68 -12.40 5.07 7.66
CA PRO A 68 -13.10 5.52 6.47
C PRO A 68 -12.77 6.99 6.21
N SER A 69 -12.46 7.32 4.96
CA SER A 69 -12.33 8.70 4.48
C SER A 69 -13.70 9.33 4.29
#